data_AF-A0A0Q6XJP2-F1
#
_entry.id   AF-A0A0Q6XJP2-F1
#
_cell.length_a   1.000
_cell.length_b   1.000
_cell.length_c   1.000
_cell.angle_alpha   90.00
_cell.angle_beta   90.00
_cell.angle_gamma   90.00
#
_symmetry.space_group_name_H-M   'P 1'
#
loop_
_entity.id
_entity.type
_entity.pdbx_description
1 polymer ?
#
loop_
_entity_poly.entity_id
_entity_poly.type
_entity_poly.pdbx_seq_one_letter_code
_entity_poly.pdbx_strand_id
1 'polypeptide(L)'
;MTFVDIPAWLLDVMGKAGIGLASFWLGYSAKRPKLELGGIGSGGFDVAGKDVMATSFTIHNRPSFFGLPFNRDAATIVEARVYDPDLKEYVGPGLMWLAAEGPEMVRERTIASGRQATVMVLAKERHAEDFFVFASDRRSAELPRQLKKFKEARKDLELRLIDVNRHRYNYRFTARNDDQSVGVMRKGLRLGTRWNLLRRALGPM
;
A
#
# COMPACT_ATOMS: atom_id res chain seq x y z
N MET A 1 56.15 -3.36 2.92
CA MET A 1 54.78 -3.04 2.46
C MET A 1 54.89 -2.45 1.07
N THR A 2 54.58 -3.22 0.03
CA THR A 2 54.51 -2.71 -1.34
C THR A 2 53.17 -2.02 -1.54
N PHE A 3 53.20 -0.70 -1.74
CA PHE A 3 52.03 0.04 -2.21
C PHE A 3 51.79 -0.39 -3.66
N VAL A 4 50.60 -0.93 -3.93
CA VAL A 4 50.15 -1.19 -5.30
C VAL A 4 49.76 0.17 -5.87
N ASP A 5 50.59 0.72 -6.76
CA ASP A 5 50.27 1.93 -7.50
C ASP A 5 49.12 1.65 -8.45
N ILE A 6 47.93 2.13 -8.10
CA ILE A 6 46.75 2.06 -8.96
C ILE A 6 46.96 3.09 -10.09
N PRO A 7 47.00 2.67 -11.36
CA PRO A 7 47.19 3.60 -12.46
C PRO A 7 46.05 4.63 -12.52
N ALA A 8 46.38 5.89 -12.76
CA ALA A 8 45.39 6.98 -12.83
C ALA A 8 44.28 6.73 -13.87
N TRP A 9 44.57 6.03 -14.97
CA TRP A 9 43.57 5.66 -15.97
C TRP A 9 42.54 4.66 -15.43
N LEU A 10 42.93 3.78 -14.50
CA LEU A 10 42.02 2.82 -13.88
C LEU A 10 41.05 3.53 -12.93
N LEU A 11 41.54 4.54 -12.18
CA LEU A 11 40.69 5.40 -11.35
C LEU A 11 39.70 6.22 -12.19
N ASP A 12 40.12 6.74 -13.33
CA ASP A 12 39.24 7.47 -14.27
C ASP A 12 38.16 6.57 -14.88
N VAL A 13 38.52 5.35 -15.30
CA VAL A 13 37.55 4.35 -15.80
C VAL A 13 36.59 3.94 -14.70
N MET A 14 37.06 3.66 -13.48
CA MET A 14 36.21 3.33 -12.33
C MET A 14 35.28 4.49 -11.95
N GLY A 15 35.77 5.74 -12.00
CA GLY A 15 34.96 6.93 -11.76
C GLY A 15 33.84 7.09 -12.78
N LYS A 16 34.16 6.95 -14.07
CA LYS A 16 33.17 7.01 -15.17
C LYS A 16 32.15 5.88 -15.08
N ALA A 17 32.58 4.66 -14.79
CA ALA A 17 31.70 3.51 -14.59
C ALA A 17 30.77 3.72 -13.38
N GLY A 18 31.32 4.23 -12.28
CA GLY A 18 30.54 4.57 -11.08
C GLY A 18 29.48 5.64 -11.34
N ILE A 19 29.82 6.70 -12.07
CA ILE A 19 28.87 7.74 -12.48
C ILE A 19 27.79 7.16 -13.40
N GLY A 20 28.17 6.32 -14.35
CA GLY A 20 27.24 5.64 -15.26
C GLY A 20 26.22 4.77 -14.51
N LEU A 21 26.71 3.95 -13.56
CA LEU A 21 25.87 3.11 -12.70
C LEU A 21 24.96 3.95 -11.80
N ALA A 22 25.48 4.99 -11.17
CA ALA A 22 24.69 5.91 -10.34
C ALA A 22 23.60 6.60 -11.15
N SER A 23 23.91 7.04 -12.38
CA SER A 23 22.96 7.70 -13.29
C SER A 23 21.85 6.74 -13.73
N PHE A 24 22.21 5.52 -14.13
CA PHE A 24 21.25 4.47 -14.48
C PHE A 24 20.34 4.15 -13.29
N TRP A 25 20.93 3.97 -12.11
CA TRP A 25 20.20 3.66 -10.88
C TRP A 25 19.26 4.79 -10.46
N LEU A 26 19.69 6.05 -10.58
CA LEU A 26 18.86 7.23 -10.32
C LEU A 26 17.69 7.30 -11.30
N GLY A 27 17.94 7.12 -12.60
CA GLY A 27 16.90 7.10 -13.63
C GLY A 27 15.87 5.99 -13.40
N TYR A 28 16.34 4.78 -13.07
CA TYR A 28 15.47 3.65 -12.74
C TYR A 28 14.65 3.90 -11.46
N SER A 29 15.28 4.42 -10.41
CA SER A 29 14.59 4.75 -9.14
C SER A 29 13.59 5.90 -9.28
N ALA A 30 13.86 6.85 -10.16
CA ALA A 30 12.97 7.96 -10.47
C ALA A 30 11.69 7.46 -11.16
N LYS A 31 11.79 6.45 -12.04
CA LYS A 31 10.63 5.89 -12.76
C LYS A 31 9.75 4.95 -11.92
N ARG A 32 10.30 4.26 -10.92
CA ARG A 32 9.53 3.32 -10.07
C ARG A 32 8.25 3.96 -9.52
N PRO A 33 7.12 3.25 -9.45
CA PRO A 33 5.90 3.81 -8.87
C PRO A 33 6.09 4.24 -7.42
N LYS A 34 5.43 5.33 -7.01
CA LYS A 34 5.49 5.84 -5.63
C LYS A 34 4.09 5.90 -5.04
N LEU A 35 3.67 4.79 -4.45
CA LEU A 35 2.36 4.69 -3.83
C LEU A 35 2.35 5.28 -2.41
N GLU A 36 1.45 6.21 -2.18
CA GLU A 36 1.22 6.84 -0.88
C GLU A 36 -0.24 6.70 -0.46
N LEU A 37 -0.46 6.41 0.82
CA LEU A 37 -1.78 6.51 1.44
C LEU A 37 -2.15 8.00 1.54
N GLY A 38 -3.20 8.41 0.82
CA GLY A 38 -3.71 9.78 0.79
C GLY A 38 -4.83 9.99 1.80
N GLY A 39 -6.02 9.47 1.49
CA GLY A 39 -7.24 9.65 2.28
C GLY A 39 -7.75 8.36 2.92
N ILE A 40 -8.52 8.53 3.99
CA ILE A 40 -9.30 7.49 4.65
C ILE A 40 -10.75 7.97 4.64
N GLY A 41 -11.67 7.15 4.16
CA GLY A 41 -13.10 7.46 4.16
C GLY A 41 -13.92 6.30 4.71
N SER A 42 -15.01 6.60 5.40
CA SER A 42 -16.03 5.63 5.78
C SER A 42 -17.33 5.98 5.06
N GLY A 43 -17.99 4.98 4.50
CA GLY A 43 -19.28 5.15 3.82
C GLY A 43 -20.22 4.00 4.13
N GLY A 44 -21.52 4.28 4.10
CA GLY A 44 -22.55 3.24 4.20
C GLY A 44 -22.65 2.46 2.88
N PHE A 45 -22.79 1.15 3.01
CA PHE A 45 -22.99 0.19 1.93
C PHE A 45 -24.14 -0.74 2.34
N ASP A 46 -25.14 -0.86 1.48
CA ASP A 46 -26.14 -1.91 1.62
C ASP A 46 -25.60 -3.16 0.93
N VAL A 47 -25.37 -4.21 1.71
CA VAL A 47 -24.83 -5.49 1.23
C VAL A 47 -25.85 -6.58 1.56
N ALA A 48 -26.61 -6.99 0.55
CA ALA A 48 -27.67 -8.00 0.67
C ALA A 48 -28.68 -7.73 1.81
N GLY A 49 -29.11 -6.47 1.96
CA GLY A 49 -30.09 -6.06 2.99
C GLY A 49 -29.48 -5.79 4.36
N LYS A 50 -28.14 -5.75 4.46
CA LYS A 50 -27.41 -5.36 5.66
C LYS A 50 -26.80 -3.99 5.47
N ASP A 51 -27.08 -3.09 6.40
CA ASP A 51 -26.46 -1.76 6.46
C ASP A 51 -25.04 -1.91 7.04
N VAL A 52 -24.04 -1.76 6.18
CA VAL A 52 -22.64 -1.96 6.51
C VAL A 52 -21.87 -0.66 6.32
N MET A 53 -21.19 -0.19 7.35
CA MET A 53 -20.26 0.92 7.26
C MET A 53 -18.89 0.39 6.85
N ALA A 54 -18.48 0.68 5.62
CA ALA A 54 -17.21 0.22 5.07
C ALA A 54 -16.17 1.35 5.02
N THR A 55 -14.98 1.03 5.49
CA THR A 55 -13.83 1.92 5.54
C THR A 55 -12.89 1.64 4.39
N SER A 56 -12.50 2.71 3.72
CA SER A 56 -11.75 2.71 2.47
C SER A 56 -10.49 3.55 2.59
N PHE A 57 -9.47 3.17 1.84
CA PHE A 57 -8.21 3.90 1.71
C PHE A 57 -8.02 4.35 0.28
N THR A 58 -7.65 5.61 0.10
CA THR A 58 -7.22 6.14 -1.18
C THR A 58 -5.70 6.06 -1.29
N ILE A 59 -5.22 5.36 -2.32
CA ILE A 59 -3.81 5.18 -2.64
C ILE A 59 -3.49 6.03 -3.87
N HIS A 60 -2.50 6.91 -3.75
CA HIS A 60 -2.05 7.80 -4.82
C HIS A 60 -0.70 7.34 -5.36
N ASN A 61 -0.53 7.34 -6.68
CA ASN A 61 0.78 7.25 -7.29
C ASN A 61 1.34 8.66 -7.51
N ARG A 62 2.25 9.10 -6.64
CA ARG A 62 2.75 10.49 -6.65
C ARG A 62 3.69 10.72 -7.83
N PRO A 63 3.44 11.74 -8.68
CA PRO A 63 4.29 12.07 -9.81
C PRO A 63 5.48 12.95 -9.36
N SER A 64 6.22 12.51 -8.35
CA SER A 64 7.38 13.27 -7.85
C SER A 64 8.55 12.41 -7.39
N PHE A 65 9.76 12.89 -7.64
CA PHE A 65 11.02 12.31 -7.18
C PHE A 65 11.85 13.43 -6.55
N PHE A 66 12.25 13.25 -5.28
CA PHE A 66 12.94 14.29 -4.49
C PHE A 66 12.27 15.69 -4.52
N GLY A 67 10.94 15.73 -4.52
CA GLY A 67 10.18 17.00 -4.53
C GLY A 67 10.01 17.65 -5.90
N LEU A 68 10.68 17.14 -6.94
CA LEU A 68 10.52 17.61 -8.31
C LEU A 68 9.41 16.83 -9.02
N PRO A 69 8.63 17.47 -9.92
CA PRO A 69 7.65 16.78 -10.74
C PRO A 69 8.38 15.79 -11.65
N PHE A 70 7.98 14.52 -11.59
CA PHE A 70 8.56 13.46 -12.39
C PHE A 70 7.49 12.45 -12.75
N ASN A 71 7.34 12.15 -14.05
CA ASN A 71 6.36 11.16 -14.47
C ASN A 71 6.87 9.76 -14.14
N ARG A 72 6.22 9.10 -13.18
CA ARG A 72 6.54 7.74 -12.76
C ARG A 72 5.77 6.72 -13.60
N ASP A 73 6.21 5.47 -13.54
CA ASP A 73 5.48 4.36 -14.12
C ASP A 73 4.17 4.12 -13.35
N ALA A 74 3.19 3.54 -14.04
CA ALA A 74 1.96 3.10 -13.41
C ALA A 74 2.24 1.91 -12.47
N ALA A 75 1.51 1.83 -11.35
CA ALA A 75 1.53 0.65 -10.49
C ALA A 75 0.31 -0.23 -10.79
N THR A 76 0.52 -1.44 -11.28
CA THR A 76 -0.54 -2.45 -11.41
C THR A 76 -0.51 -3.35 -10.20
N ILE A 77 -1.47 -3.15 -9.29
CA ILE A 77 -1.61 -3.92 -8.06
C ILE A 77 -2.45 -5.16 -8.32
N VAL A 78 -1.83 -6.32 -8.14
CA VAL A 78 -2.44 -7.64 -8.37
C VAL A 78 -2.96 -8.29 -7.09
N GLU A 79 -2.44 -7.86 -5.93
CA GLU A 79 -2.86 -8.37 -4.64
C GLU A 79 -2.91 -7.24 -3.61
N ALA A 80 -4.03 -7.16 -2.88
CA ALA A 80 -4.22 -6.27 -1.75
C ALA A 80 -4.78 -7.08 -0.58
N ARG A 81 -4.08 -7.08 0.57
CA ARG A 81 -4.48 -7.87 1.75
C ARG A 81 -4.20 -7.13 3.04
N VAL A 82 -4.94 -7.50 4.09
CA VAL A 82 -4.68 -7.05 5.46
C VAL A 82 -3.80 -8.08 6.15
N TYR A 83 -2.77 -7.60 6.83
CA TYR A 83 -1.86 -8.41 7.62
C TYR A 83 -1.95 -8.00 9.09
N ASP A 84 -2.08 -8.99 9.98
CA ASP A 84 -2.02 -8.80 11.42
C ASP A 84 -0.56 -8.96 11.88
N PRO A 85 0.11 -7.88 12.33
CA PRO A 85 1.51 -7.94 12.76
C PRO A 85 1.72 -8.72 14.05
N ASP A 86 0.70 -8.85 14.90
CA ASP A 86 0.81 -9.56 16.18
C ASP A 86 0.80 -11.07 15.94
N LEU A 87 -0.14 -11.53 15.10
CA LEU A 87 -0.31 -12.94 14.73
C LEU A 87 0.63 -13.37 13.59
N LYS A 88 1.24 -12.41 12.91
CA LYS A 88 2.13 -12.60 11.74
C LYS A 88 1.48 -13.34 10.57
N GLU A 89 0.18 -13.13 10.36
CA GLU A 89 -0.59 -13.78 9.30
C GLU A 89 -1.43 -12.78 8.51
N TYR A 90 -1.83 -13.17 7.30
CA TYR A 90 -2.86 -12.45 6.56
C TYR A 90 -4.23 -12.73 7.17
N VAL A 91 -5.00 -11.67 7.38
CA VAL A 91 -6.33 -11.76 7.98
C VAL A 91 -7.40 -11.47 6.93
N GLY A 92 -8.37 -12.37 6.86
CA GLY A 92 -9.48 -12.26 5.93
C GLY A 92 -9.10 -12.50 4.45
N PRO A 93 -10.08 -12.26 3.56
CA PRO A 93 -9.92 -12.43 2.12
C PRO A 93 -9.04 -11.35 1.47
N GLY A 94 -8.80 -11.52 0.17
CA GLY A 94 -8.24 -10.46 -0.67
C GLY A 94 -9.17 -9.25 -0.74
N LEU A 95 -8.60 -8.06 -0.67
CA LEU A 95 -9.32 -6.79 -0.72
C LEU A 95 -9.75 -6.47 -2.14
N MET A 96 -10.73 -5.57 -2.24
CA MET A 96 -11.34 -5.16 -3.48
C MET A 96 -11.17 -3.64 -3.69
N TRP A 97 -10.88 -3.26 -4.93
CA TRP A 97 -10.77 -1.87 -5.36
C TRP A 97 -12.09 -1.39 -5.92
N LEU A 98 -12.43 -0.12 -5.71
CA LEU A 98 -13.49 0.51 -6.50
C LEU A 98 -13.05 0.60 -7.96
N ALA A 99 -13.94 0.21 -8.88
CA ALA A 99 -13.72 0.38 -10.31
C ALA A 99 -13.52 1.86 -10.66
N ALA A 100 -12.92 2.14 -11.83
CA ALA A 100 -12.76 3.52 -12.28
C ALA A 100 -14.12 4.14 -12.64
N GLU A 101 -14.99 3.30 -13.17
CA GLU A 101 -16.28 3.64 -13.73
C GLU A 101 -17.29 2.62 -13.19
N GLY A 102 -18.45 3.12 -12.74
CA GLY A 102 -19.52 2.27 -12.22
C GLY A 102 -19.36 1.83 -10.75
N PRO A 103 -20.34 1.08 -10.24
CA PRO A 103 -20.41 0.65 -8.84
C PRO A 103 -19.63 -0.65 -8.56
N GLU A 104 -19.03 -1.26 -9.59
CA GLU A 104 -18.35 -2.55 -9.49
C GLU A 104 -17.04 -2.46 -8.70
N MET A 105 -16.60 -3.60 -8.18
CA MET A 105 -15.31 -3.72 -7.51
C MET A 105 -14.42 -4.74 -8.22
N VAL A 106 -13.11 -4.47 -8.24
CA VAL A 106 -12.12 -5.28 -8.96
C VAL A 106 -11.00 -5.70 -8.04
N ARG A 107 -10.42 -6.89 -8.27
CA ARG A 107 -9.28 -7.39 -7.47
C ARG A 107 -7.96 -6.75 -7.87
N GLU A 108 -7.80 -6.48 -9.16
CA GLU A 108 -6.60 -5.88 -9.73
C GLU A 108 -6.86 -4.41 -10.09
N ARG A 109 -5.87 -3.55 -9.86
CA ARG A 109 -6.00 -2.13 -10.16
C ARG A 109 -4.70 -1.50 -10.64
N THR A 110 -4.75 -0.87 -11.81
CA THR A 110 -3.68 -0.01 -12.32
C THR A 110 -3.87 1.42 -11.85
N ILE A 111 -2.85 1.99 -11.21
CA ILE A 111 -2.80 3.36 -10.71
C ILE A 111 -1.74 4.13 -11.51
N ALA A 112 -2.19 4.87 -12.51
CA ALA A 112 -1.32 5.73 -13.31
C ALA A 112 -0.66 6.82 -12.44
N SER A 113 0.50 7.31 -12.88
CA SER A 113 1.20 8.43 -12.24
C SER A 113 0.30 9.67 -12.17
N GLY A 114 0.28 10.33 -11.00
CA GLY A 114 -0.63 11.44 -10.72
C GLY A 114 -2.07 11.04 -10.40
N ARG A 115 -2.42 9.75 -10.48
CA ARG A 115 -3.78 9.26 -10.22
C ARG A 115 -3.88 8.55 -8.87
N GLN A 116 -5.11 8.26 -8.49
CA GLN A 116 -5.45 7.59 -7.25
C GLN A 116 -6.44 6.46 -7.50
N ALA A 117 -6.46 5.49 -6.59
CA ALA A 117 -7.47 4.46 -6.54
C ALA A 117 -7.89 4.21 -5.09
N THR A 118 -9.11 3.74 -4.90
CA THR A 118 -9.67 3.49 -3.57
C THR A 118 -9.84 1.98 -3.36
N VAL A 119 -9.31 1.48 -2.26
CA VAL A 119 -9.45 0.09 -1.81
C VAL A 119 -10.33 0.04 -0.57
N MET A 120 -11.29 -0.88 -0.56
CA MET A 120 -12.13 -1.16 0.59
C MET A 120 -11.37 -2.11 1.52
N VAL A 121 -11.25 -1.79 2.80
CA VAL A 121 -10.33 -2.50 3.72
C VAL A 121 -11.08 -3.17 4.85
N LEU A 122 -11.88 -2.41 5.59
CA LEU A 122 -12.62 -2.89 6.76
C LEU A 122 -14.09 -2.56 6.61
N ALA A 123 -14.92 -3.28 7.34
CA ALA A 123 -16.34 -3.00 7.42
C ALA A 123 -16.94 -3.46 8.74
N LYS A 124 -18.07 -2.83 9.08
CA LYS A 124 -18.85 -3.13 10.27
C LYS A 124 -20.33 -3.02 9.93
N GLU A 125 -21.09 -4.05 10.26
CA GLU A 125 -22.56 -3.97 10.19
C GLU A 125 -23.02 -2.94 11.23
N ARG A 126 -23.91 -2.03 10.84
CA ARG A 126 -24.29 -0.89 11.68
C ARG A 126 -24.87 -1.42 12.99
N HIS A 127 -24.33 -0.94 14.12
CA HIS A 127 -24.65 -1.38 15.49
C HIS A 127 -24.17 -2.79 15.89
N ALA A 128 -23.44 -3.51 15.05
CA ALA A 128 -22.78 -4.73 15.48
C ALA A 128 -21.66 -4.41 16.49
N GLU A 129 -21.26 -5.38 17.31
CA GLU A 129 -20.06 -5.23 18.15
C GLU A 129 -18.79 -5.45 17.34
N ASP A 130 -18.84 -6.33 16.35
CA ASP A 130 -17.66 -6.79 15.63
C ASP A 130 -17.44 -6.01 14.33
N PHE A 131 -16.18 -5.85 13.95
CA PHE A 131 -15.79 -5.44 12.60
C PHE A 131 -14.99 -6.53 11.89
N PHE A 132 -14.87 -6.43 10.58
CA PHE A 132 -14.22 -7.45 9.76
C PHE A 132 -13.48 -6.86 8.56
N VAL A 133 -12.63 -7.67 7.92
CA VAL A 133 -11.98 -7.30 6.66
C VAL A 133 -13.01 -7.33 5.54
N PHE A 134 -13.16 -6.23 4.82
CA PHE A 134 -14.15 -6.13 3.75
C PHE A 134 -13.73 -6.99 2.54
N ALA A 135 -14.63 -7.84 2.09
CA ALA A 135 -14.60 -8.36 0.73
C ALA A 135 -16.02 -8.55 0.22
N SER A 136 -16.30 -7.87 -0.89
CA SER A 136 -17.44 -8.15 -1.73
C SER A 136 -17.06 -7.74 -3.16
N ASP A 137 -17.41 -8.57 -4.13
CA ASP A 137 -17.13 -8.32 -5.55
C ASP A 137 -18.13 -7.33 -6.17
N ARG A 138 -19.31 -7.16 -5.55
CA ARG A 138 -20.32 -6.16 -5.90
C ARG A 138 -20.93 -5.55 -4.66
N ARG A 139 -21.41 -4.30 -4.75
CA ARG A 139 -22.10 -3.64 -3.63
C ARG A 139 -23.27 -4.47 -3.09
N SER A 140 -23.99 -5.20 -3.95
CA SER A 140 -25.16 -6.00 -3.59
C SER A 140 -24.90 -7.49 -3.31
N ALA A 141 -23.66 -7.97 -3.41
CA ALA A 141 -23.36 -9.40 -3.21
C ALA A 141 -23.25 -9.75 -1.72
N GLU A 142 -23.79 -10.90 -1.31
CA GLU A 142 -23.71 -11.37 0.08
C GLU A 142 -22.26 -11.37 0.59
N LEU A 143 -22.06 -10.93 1.83
CA LEU A 143 -20.75 -10.99 2.48
C LEU A 143 -20.30 -12.46 2.61
N PRO A 144 -19.03 -12.79 2.27
CA PRO A 144 -18.50 -14.12 2.44
C PRO A 144 -18.67 -14.64 3.88
N ARG A 145 -19.04 -15.92 4.04
CA ARG A 145 -19.17 -16.52 5.38
C ARG A 145 -17.84 -16.64 6.14
N GLN A 146 -16.70 -16.52 5.46
CA GLN A 146 -15.35 -16.74 6.00
C GLN A 146 -14.62 -15.45 6.39
N LEU A 147 -15.33 -14.37 6.71
CA LEU A 147 -14.70 -13.13 7.15
C LEU A 147 -14.22 -13.24 8.61
N LYS A 148 -12.94 -12.94 8.83
CA LYS A 148 -12.38 -12.84 10.19
C LYS A 148 -12.98 -11.61 10.86
N LYS A 149 -13.66 -11.82 11.99
CA LYS A 149 -14.25 -10.78 12.83
C LYS A 149 -13.29 -10.41 13.97
N PHE A 150 -13.28 -9.14 14.32
CA PHE A 150 -12.50 -8.54 15.38
C PHE A 150 -13.47 -7.90 16.37
N LYS A 151 -13.25 -8.15 17.65
CA LYS A 151 -14.08 -7.63 18.75
C LYS A 151 -13.41 -6.46 19.47
N GLU A 152 -12.10 -6.29 19.24
CA GLU A 152 -11.29 -5.35 19.98
C GLU A 152 -11.74 -3.92 19.71
N ALA A 153 -11.78 -3.07 20.73
CA ALA A 153 -12.02 -1.64 20.58
C ALA A 153 -10.95 -0.99 19.67
N ARG A 154 -9.75 -1.57 19.63
CA ARG A 154 -8.61 -1.11 18.84
C ARG A 154 -7.76 -2.29 18.37
N LYS A 155 -7.43 -2.32 17.08
CA LYS A 155 -6.52 -3.33 16.51
C LYS A 155 -5.52 -2.69 15.54
N ASP A 156 -4.25 -3.07 15.67
CA ASP A 156 -3.21 -2.65 14.75
C ASP A 156 -3.10 -3.61 13.57
N LEU A 157 -3.10 -3.06 12.36
CA LEU A 157 -3.12 -3.82 11.11
C LEU A 157 -2.18 -3.18 10.08
N GLU A 158 -1.83 -3.94 9.05
CA GLU A 158 -1.01 -3.48 7.94
C GLU A 158 -1.70 -3.80 6.61
N LEU A 159 -1.96 -2.78 5.80
CA LEU A 159 -2.38 -2.96 4.41
C LEU A 159 -1.12 -3.30 3.61
N ARG A 160 -1.13 -4.46 2.95
CA ARG A 160 -0.06 -4.89 2.05
C ARG A 160 -0.59 -4.95 0.63
N LEU A 161 0.09 -4.23 -0.25
CA LEU A 161 -0.15 -4.24 -1.69
C LEU A 161 1.05 -4.88 -2.39
N ILE A 162 0.79 -5.71 -3.39
CA ILE A 162 1.81 -6.31 -4.24
C ILE A 162 1.51 -5.94 -5.69
N ASP A 163 2.49 -5.34 -6.36
CA ASP A 163 2.40 -5.05 -7.79
C ASP A 163 2.82 -6.24 -8.66
N VAL A 164 2.55 -6.15 -9.96
CA VAL A 164 2.94 -7.17 -10.96
C VAL A 164 4.45 -7.46 -10.96
N ASN A 165 5.27 -6.48 -10.56
CA ASN A 165 6.73 -6.60 -10.43
C ASN A 165 7.16 -7.15 -9.05
N ARG A 166 6.21 -7.61 -8.23
CA ARG A 166 6.38 -8.12 -6.87
C ARG A 166 6.94 -7.10 -5.88
N HIS A 167 6.88 -5.81 -6.18
CA HIS A 167 7.17 -4.78 -5.19
C HIS A 167 6.05 -4.77 -4.15
N ARG A 168 6.46 -4.66 -2.88
CA ARG A 168 5.55 -4.68 -1.74
C ARG A 168 5.43 -3.27 -1.15
N TYR A 169 4.20 -2.80 -1.02
CA TYR A 169 3.86 -1.53 -0.38
C TYR A 169 3.09 -1.81 0.89
N ASN A 170 3.62 -1.34 2.02
CA ASN A 170 3.08 -1.66 3.33
C ASN A 170 2.65 -0.38 4.05
N TYR A 171 1.39 -0.31 4.47
CA TYR A 171 0.82 0.83 5.18
C TYR A 171 0.25 0.37 6.51
N ARG A 172 0.86 0.82 7.60
CA ARG A 172 0.39 0.51 8.96
C ARG A 172 -0.72 1.45 9.39
N PHE A 173 -1.73 0.89 10.00
CA PHE A 173 -2.86 1.63 10.51
C PHE A 173 -3.41 0.98 11.77
N THR A 174 -4.16 1.76 12.53
CA THR A 174 -4.94 1.27 13.67
C THR A 174 -6.41 1.34 13.29
N ALA A 175 -7.10 0.21 13.31
CA ALA A 175 -8.55 0.14 13.31
C ALA A 175 -9.08 0.47 14.71
N ARG A 176 -10.07 1.34 14.78
CA ARG A 176 -10.80 1.69 15.99
C ARG A 176 -12.26 1.34 15.75
N ASN A 177 -12.79 0.49 16.62
CA ASN A 177 -14.17 0.05 16.54
C ASN A 177 -15.04 1.07 17.29
N ASP A 178 -15.78 1.89 16.54
CA ASP A 178 -16.68 2.89 17.08
C ASP A 178 -18.13 2.38 16.98
N ASP A 179 -19.11 3.04 17.59
CA ASP A 179 -20.47 2.51 17.75
C ASP A 179 -21.13 2.07 16.43
N GLN A 180 -20.92 2.84 15.36
CA GLN A 180 -21.56 2.60 14.06
C GLN A 180 -20.58 2.24 12.93
N SER A 181 -19.28 2.45 13.11
CA SER A 181 -18.30 2.32 12.02
C SER A 181 -16.92 1.92 12.55
N VAL A 182 -15.98 1.73 11.63
CA VAL A 182 -14.57 1.47 11.99
C VAL A 182 -13.74 2.66 11.57
N GLY A 183 -13.41 3.50 12.54
CA GLY A 183 -12.41 4.55 12.36
C GLY A 183 -11.05 3.96 12.04
N VAL A 184 -10.28 4.65 11.20
CA VAL A 184 -8.88 4.26 10.99
C VAL A 184 -7.95 5.45 11.24
N MET A 185 -6.94 5.20 12.06
CA MET A 185 -5.83 6.12 12.27
C MET A 185 -4.60 5.61 11.54
N ARG A 186 -4.07 6.41 10.60
CA ARG A 186 -2.77 6.11 9.98
C ARG A 186 -1.69 6.15 11.06
N LYS A 187 -0.93 5.06 11.19
CA LYS A 187 0.30 5.11 11.98
C LYS A 187 1.37 5.76 11.14
N GLY A 188 1.88 6.91 11.61
CA GLY A 188 3.08 7.52 11.04
C GLY A 188 4.19 6.47 10.98
N LEU A 189 5.01 6.52 9.92
CA LEU A 189 6.17 5.65 9.85
C LEU A 189 7.07 5.94 11.05
N ARG A 190 7.30 4.93 11.91
CA ARG A 190 8.32 5.01 12.95
C ARG A 190 9.64 5.41 12.28
N LEU A 191 10.45 6.25 12.95
CA LEU A 191 11.75 6.71 12.45
C LEU A 191 12.64 5.55 11.95
N GLY A 192 12.65 4.41 12.65
CA GLY A 192 13.37 3.21 12.20
C GLY A 192 12.83 2.58 10.90
N THR A 193 11.54 2.71 10.61
CA THR A 193 10.95 2.26 9.33
C THR A 193 11.25 3.24 8.20
N ARG A 194 11.33 4.55 8.49
CA ARG A 194 11.87 5.54 7.54
C ARG A 194 13.32 5.23 7.19
N TRP A 195 14.14 4.89 8.18
CA TRP A 195 15.54 4.49 7.98
C TRP A 195 15.67 3.20 7.16
N ASN A 196 14.86 2.18 7.45
CA ASN A 196 14.84 0.94 6.66
C ASN A 196 14.32 1.13 5.23
N LEU A 197 13.39 2.05 5.00
CA LEU A 197 12.96 2.43 3.65
C LEU A 197 14.01 3.24 2.91
N LEU A 198 14.72 4.14 3.58
CA LEU A 198 15.88 4.83 3.04
C LEU A 198 16.97 3.83 2.66
N ARG A 199 17.30 2.88 3.53
CA ARG A 199 18.26 1.81 3.26
C ARG A 199 17.82 0.91 2.10
N ARG A 200 16.53 0.55 2.01
CA ARG A 200 15.99 -0.22 0.88
C ARG A 200 15.94 0.58 -0.41
N ALA A 201 15.66 1.89 -0.32
CA ALA A 201 15.69 2.81 -1.44
C ALA A 201 17.11 3.06 -1.94
N LEU A 202 18.12 2.91 -1.08
CA LEU A 202 19.55 2.99 -1.40
C LEU A 202 20.15 1.65 -1.88
N GLY A 203 19.38 0.56 -1.85
CA GLY A 203 19.84 -0.79 -2.23
C GLY A 203 20.76 -1.44 -1.19
N PRO A 204 21.05 -2.76 -1.31
CA PRO A 204 22.14 -3.36 -0.54
C PRO A 204 23.46 -2.70 -0.99
N MET A 205 24.17 -2.08 -0.05
CA MET A 205 25.60 -1.77 -0.23
C MET A 205 26.39 -3.06 -0.35
#